data_AF-A0A3N6B5K3-F1
#
_entry.id   AF-A0A3N6B5K3-F1
#
_cell.length_a   1.000
_cell.length_b   1.000
_cell.length_c   1.000
_cell.angle_alpha   90.00
_cell.angle_beta   90.00
_cell.angle_gamma   90.00
#
_symmetry.space_group_name_H-M   'P 1'
#
loop_
_entity.id
_entity.type
_entity.pdbx_description
1 polymer ?
#
loop_
_entity_poly.entity_id
_entity_poly.type
_entity_poly.pdbx_seq_one_letter_code
_entity_poly.pdbx_strand_id
1 'polypeptide(L)' 'MTERFIPPHGGYRKLLSYQRAEIVYDATVYFCGRFFDSRDRTVDQMVQAA' A
#
# COMPACT_ATOMS: atom_id res chain seq x y z
N MET A 1 21.08 -17.24 24.98
CA MET A 1 20.39 -16.83 23.74
C MET A 1 19.81 -15.45 24.00
N THR A 2 20.12 -14.45 23.17
CA THR A 2 19.57 -13.09 23.33
C THR A 2 18.10 -13.11 22.98
N GLU A 3 17.22 -13.02 23.98
CA GLU A 3 15.82 -12.66 23.77
C GLU A 3 15.81 -11.28 23.09
N ARG A 4 15.61 -11.25 21.78
CA ARG A 4 15.48 -9.97 21.07
C ARG A 4 14.19 -9.33 21.55
N PHE A 5 14.29 -8.08 22.02
CA PHE A 5 13.15 -7.28 22.47
C PHE A 5 11.99 -7.28 21.47
N ILE A 6 12.31 -7.37 20.17
CA ILE A 6 11.33 -7.61 19.12
C ILE A 6 11.55 -9.01 18.55
N PRO A 7 10.56 -9.91 18.67
CA PRO A 7 10.65 -11.25 18.10
C PRO A 7 10.69 -11.17 16.56
N PRO A 8 11.15 -12.23 15.87
CA PRO A 8 11.04 -12.31 14.41
C PRO A 8 9.57 -12.24 13.98
N HIS A 9 9.15 -11.03 13.68
CA HIS A 9 7.87 -10.65 13.09
C HIS A 9 7.87 -10.91 11.59
N GLY A 10 6.80 -11.55 11.13
CA GLY A 10 6.52 -11.90 9.75
C GLY A 10 5.02 -12.19 9.61
N GLY A 11 4.57 -12.52 8.40
CA GLY A 11 3.16 -12.86 8.18
C GLY A 11 2.19 -11.67 8.15
N TYR A 12 2.68 -10.43 8.13
CA TYR A 12 1.84 -9.23 7.92
C TYR A 12 1.02 -9.34 6.63
N ARG A 13 1.55 -10.02 5.59
CA ARG A 13 0.82 -10.32 4.35
C ARG A 13 -0.43 -11.19 4.54
N LYS A 14 -0.52 -11.94 5.63
CA LYS A 14 -1.70 -12.73 5.99
C LYS A 14 -2.77 -11.91 6.73
N LEU A 15 -2.43 -10.70 7.17
CA LEU A 15 -3.41 -9.82 7.81
C LEU A 15 -4.45 -9.41 6.77
N LEU A 16 -5.72 -9.52 7.13
CA LEU A 16 -6.81 -9.04 6.28
C LEU A 16 -6.65 -7.55 5.96
N SER A 17 -6.19 -6.74 6.91
CA SER A 17 -5.91 -5.32 6.68
C SER A 17 -4.89 -5.08 5.58
N TYR A 18 -3.79 -5.86 5.56
CA TYR A 18 -2.76 -5.75 4.53
C TYR A 18 -3.32 -6.12 3.14
N GLN A 19 -4.04 -7.24 3.04
CA GLN A 19 -4.64 -7.67 1.77
C GLN A 19 -5.69 -6.67 1.25
N ARG A 20 -6.48 -6.07 2.15
CA ARG A 20 -7.44 -5.03 1.77
C ARG A 20 -6.74 -3.74 1.34
N ALA A 21 -5.63 -3.37 1.99
CA ALA A 21 -4.83 -2.23 1.60
C ALA A 21 -4.23 -2.41 0.19
N GLU A 22 -3.72 -3.61 -0.15
CA GLU A 22 -3.25 -3.90 -1.52
C GLU A 22 -4.36 -3.70 -2.57
N ILE A 23 -5.60 -4.14 -2.29
CA ILE A 23 -6.74 -3.90 -3.19
C ILE A 23 -7.03 -2.39 -3.35
N VAL A 24 -6.97 -1.62 -2.26
CA VAL A 24 -7.20 -0.16 -2.30
C VAL A 24 -6.09 0.54 -3.09
N TYR A 25 -4.84 0.10 -2.94
CA TYR A 25 -3.72 0.61 -3.72
C TYR A 25 -3.92 0.37 -5.22
N ASP A 26 -4.22 -0.88 -5.61
CA ASP A 26 -4.47 -1.23 -7.02
C ASP A 26 -5.63 -0.43 -7.60
N ALA A 27 -6.71 -0.27 -6.83
CA ALA A 27 -7.85 0.56 -7.23
C ALA A 27 -7.47 2.03 -7.40
N THR A 28 -6.60 2.56 -6.53
CA THR A 28 -6.10 3.94 -6.60
C THR A 28 -5.27 4.16 -7.85
N VAL A 29 -4.33 3.27 -8.15
CA VAL A 29 -3.50 3.33 -9.37
C VAL A 29 -4.37 3.30 -10.62
N TYR A 30 -5.34 2.38 -10.68
CA TYR A 30 -6.24 2.27 -11.83
C TYR A 30 -7.13 3.50 -11.97
N PHE A 31 -7.69 4.00 -10.86
CA PHE A 31 -8.53 5.19 -10.86
C PHE A 31 -7.76 6.41 -11.36
N CYS A 32 -6.56 6.67 -10.82
CA CYS A 32 -5.71 7.76 -11.28
C CYS A 32 -5.37 7.65 -12.76
N GLY A 33 -4.94 6.47 -13.24
CA GLY A 33 -4.62 6.27 -14.65
C GLY A 33 -5.83 6.40 -15.61
N ARG A 34 -7.05 6.21 -15.10
CA ARG A 34 -8.29 6.29 -15.90
C ARG A 34 -8.88 7.68 -15.97
N PHE A 35 -8.72 8.48 -14.91
CA PHE A 35 -9.44 9.75 -14.71
C PHE A 35 -8.56 10.99 -14.60
N PHE A 36 -7.27 10.83 -14.33
CA PHE A 36 -6.31 11.94 -14.25
C PHE A 36 -5.33 11.89 -15.42
N ASP A 37 -4.75 13.04 -15.75
CA ASP A 37 -3.58 13.07 -16.63
C ASP A 37 -2.37 12.48 -15.89
N SER A 38 -1.59 11.65 -16.57
CA SER A 38 -0.36 11.04 -16.05
C SER A 38 0.69 12.05 -15.53
N ARG A 39 0.61 13.32 -15.92
CA ARG A 39 1.51 14.39 -15.47
C ARG A 39 0.95 15.20 -14.30
N ASP A 40 -0.26 14.87 -13.84
CA ASP A 40 -0.86 15.55 -12.70
C ASP A 40 -0.19 15.10 -11.40
N ARG A 41 0.31 16.08 -10.64
CA ARG A 41 0.94 15.86 -9.33
C ARG A 41 -0.01 15.15 -8.34
N THR A 42 -1.31 15.31 -8.50
CA THR A 42 -2.30 14.62 -7.66
C THR A 42 -2.23 13.09 -7.84
N VAL A 43 -1.82 12.58 -9.00
CA VAL A 43 -1.58 11.15 -9.21
C VAL A 43 -0.47 10.65 -8.29
N ASP A 44 0.68 11.32 -8.29
CA ASP A 44 1.83 10.95 -7.45
C ASP A 44 1.46 10.99 -5.96
N GLN A 45 0.68 12.00 -5.55
CA GLN A 45 0.23 12.14 -4.17
C GLN A 45 -0.71 11.00 -3.76
N MET A 46 -1.67 10.65 -4.61
CA MET A 46 -2.62 9.59 -4.32
C MET A 46 -1.94 8.21 -4.28
N VAL A 47 -1.04 7.92 -5.23
CA VAL A 47 -0.33 6.65 -5.28
C VAL A 47 0.64 6.48 -4.10
N GLN A 48 1.25 7.56 -3.60
CA GLN A 48 2.11 7.49 -2.41
C GLN A 48 1.33 7.38 -1.10
N ALA A 49 0.09 7.88 -1.06
CA ALA A 49 -0.75 7.85 0.13
C ALA A 49 -1.51 6.53 0.32
N ALA A 50 -1.74 5.80 -0.78
CA ALA A 50 -2.40 4.49 -0.78
C ALA A 50 -1.44 3.37 -0.40
#